data_AF-A0A061M5D0-F1
#
_entry.id   AF-A0A061M5D0-F1
#
_cell.length_a   1.000
_cell.length_b   1.000
_cell.length_c   1.000
_cell.angle_alpha   90.00
_cell.angle_beta   90.00
_cell.angle_gamma   90.00
#
_symmetry.space_group_name_H-M   'P 1'
#
loop_
_entity.id
_entity.type
_entity.pdbx_description
1 polymer ?
#
loop_
_entity_poly.entity_id
_entity_poly.type
_entity_poly.pdbx_seq_one_letter_code
_entity_poly.pdbx_strand_id
1 'polypeptide(L)'
;MSPLEAITRWVETQDPEVQGDIGACAGFYLFESDDAFLELGKPKQVEALKQWLSESNVPAYRAVGRALRFRACFGYFIGCWFSDAEWKAAENFLRKVIAEATSAPNSEDARFALALQQRLNALPARKRRWRHVRASWRELVQAHLSDQALRDWSLAED
;
A
#
# COMPACT_ATOMS: atom_id res chain seq x y z
N MET A 1 17.81 10.54 11.29
CA MET A 1 16.42 10.24 10.93
C MET A 1 16.16 8.80 11.32
N SER A 2 15.11 8.54 12.08
CA SER A 2 14.79 7.17 12.49
C SER A 2 14.20 6.37 11.31
N PRO A 3 14.26 5.03 11.33
CA PRO A 3 13.62 4.19 10.32
C PRO A 3 12.11 4.44 10.19
N LEU A 4 11.43 4.69 11.31
CA LEU A 4 10.00 4.99 11.32
C LEU A 4 9.68 6.35 10.70
N GLU A 5 10.51 7.37 10.99
CA GLU A 5 10.39 8.68 10.36
C GLU A 5 10.64 8.60 8.85
N ALA A 6 11.60 7.78 8.42
CA ALA A 6 11.86 7.53 7.00
C ALA A 6 10.64 6.90 6.28
N ILE A 7 9.99 5.92 6.92
CA ILE A 7 8.76 5.30 6.40
C ILE A 7 7.64 6.33 6.33
N THR A 8 7.40 7.10 7.40
CA THR A 8 6.34 8.13 7.44
C THR A 8 6.50 9.13 6.31
N ARG A 9 7.68 9.73 6.16
CA ARG A 9 7.97 10.70 5.09
C ARG A 9 7.78 10.07 3.71
N TRP A 10 8.21 8.84 3.53
CA TRP A 10 8.01 8.13 2.26
C TRP A 10 6.53 7.93 1.96
N VAL A 11 5.70 7.50 2.93
CA VAL A 11 4.24 7.37 2.73
C VAL A 11 3.63 8.71 2.33
N GLU A 12 4.00 9.80 3.01
CA GLU A 12 3.47 11.15 2.76
C GLU A 12 3.80 11.69 1.36
N THR A 13 4.91 11.25 0.77
CA THR A 13 5.29 11.63 -0.61
C THR A 13 4.50 10.89 -1.70
N GLN A 14 3.72 9.86 -1.35
CA GLN A 14 2.96 9.11 -2.33
C GLN A 14 1.64 9.81 -2.70
N ASP A 15 1.13 9.48 -3.89
CA ASP A 15 -0.22 9.90 -4.32
C ASP A 15 -1.29 9.43 -3.32
N PRO A 16 -2.35 10.21 -3.04
CA PRO A 16 -3.38 9.85 -2.06
C PRO A 16 -4.03 8.47 -2.31
N GLU A 17 -4.20 8.07 -3.57
CA GLU A 17 -4.73 6.75 -3.91
C GLU A 17 -3.76 5.65 -3.45
N VAL A 18 -2.46 5.87 -3.65
CA VAL A 18 -1.40 4.94 -3.22
C VAL A 18 -1.28 4.93 -1.69
N GLN A 19 -1.38 6.08 -1.03
CA GLN A 19 -1.40 6.13 0.44
C GLN A 19 -2.52 5.24 0.99
N GLY A 20 -3.71 5.31 0.38
CA GLY A 20 -4.84 4.45 0.71
C GLY A 20 -4.53 2.96 0.58
N ASP A 21 -3.88 2.55 -0.51
CA ASP A 21 -3.46 1.17 -0.72
C ASP A 21 -2.39 0.72 0.30
N ILE A 22 -1.42 1.59 0.65
CA ILE A 22 -0.41 1.31 1.68
C ILE A 22 -1.08 1.16 3.06
N GLY A 23 -2.04 2.04 3.37
CA GLY A 23 -2.87 1.94 4.57
C GLY A 23 -3.62 0.61 4.64
N ALA A 24 -4.17 0.15 3.51
CA ALA A 24 -4.85 -1.14 3.45
C ALA A 24 -3.92 -2.33 3.64
N CYS A 25 -2.71 -2.28 3.05
CA CYS A 25 -1.65 -3.24 3.34
C CYS A 25 -1.34 -3.30 4.84
N ALA A 26 -1.23 -2.16 5.50
CA ALA A 26 -1.00 -2.09 6.95
C ALA A 26 -2.18 -2.67 7.73
N GLY A 27 -3.41 -2.29 7.38
CA GLY A 27 -4.63 -2.83 7.98
C GLY A 27 -4.67 -4.35 7.94
N PHE A 28 -4.35 -4.94 6.79
CA PHE A 28 -4.45 -6.38 6.57
C PHE A 28 -3.27 -7.15 7.19
N TYR A 29 -2.03 -6.72 6.93
CA TYR A 29 -0.83 -7.50 7.29
C TYR A 29 -0.15 -7.06 8.60
N LEU A 30 -0.36 -5.82 9.06
CA LEU A 30 0.28 -5.31 10.28
C LEU A 30 -0.69 -5.27 11.46
N PHE A 31 -1.96 -4.93 11.21
CA PHE A 31 -2.98 -4.77 12.24
C PHE A 31 -3.96 -5.95 12.31
N GLU A 32 -3.86 -6.90 11.37
CA GLU A 32 -4.70 -8.10 11.32
C GLU A 32 -6.20 -7.75 11.42
N SER A 33 -6.60 -6.65 10.79
CA SER A 33 -7.99 -6.17 10.84
C SER A 33 -8.85 -6.93 9.83
N ASP A 34 -9.86 -7.64 10.32
CA ASP A 34 -10.84 -8.34 9.48
C ASP A 34 -11.58 -7.40 8.51
N ASP A 35 -11.75 -6.14 8.90
CA ASP A 35 -12.39 -5.09 8.10
C ASP A 35 -11.42 -4.39 7.13
N ALA A 36 -10.13 -4.79 7.08
CA ALA A 36 -9.14 -4.07 6.29
C ALA A 36 -9.45 -4.01 4.80
N PHE A 37 -10.14 -5.02 4.26
CA PHE A 37 -10.62 -5.05 2.88
C PHE A 37 -11.81 -4.10 2.63
N LEU A 38 -12.68 -3.92 3.64
CA LEU A 38 -13.85 -3.03 3.56
C LEU A 38 -13.46 -1.55 3.74
N GLU A 39 -12.31 -1.31 4.36
CA GLU A 39 -11.75 0.01 4.62
C GLU A 39 -10.68 0.43 3.59
N LEU A 40 -10.48 -0.36 2.53
CA LEU A 40 -9.44 -0.14 1.51
C LEU A 40 -9.56 1.25 0.86
N GLY A 41 -8.50 2.05 0.96
CA GLY A 41 -8.49 3.42 0.44
C GLY A 41 -9.19 4.46 1.34
N LYS A 42 -9.67 4.08 2.52
CA LYS A 42 -10.26 5.04 3.47
C LYS A 42 -9.18 5.77 4.28
N PRO A 43 -9.37 7.07 4.58
CA PRO A 43 -8.41 7.86 5.35
C PRO A 43 -8.03 7.22 6.70
N LYS A 44 -8.98 6.52 7.35
CA LYS A 44 -8.78 5.90 8.66
C LYS A 44 -7.59 4.93 8.71
N GLN A 45 -7.37 4.14 7.66
CA GLN A 45 -6.24 3.19 7.62
C GLN A 45 -4.90 3.90 7.45
N VAL A 46 -4.88 4.97 6.65
CA VAL A 46 -3.69 5.80 6.47
C VAL A 46 -3.32 6.48 7.79
N GLU A 47 -4.30 7.03 8.49
CA GLU A 47 -4.09 7.65 9.81
C GLU A 47 -3.66 6.63 10.87
N ALA A 48 -4.26 5.43 10.88
CA ALA A 48 -3.82 4.35 11.77
C ALA A 48 -2.36 3.94 11.50
N LEU A 49 -1.95 3.86 10.23
CA LEU A 49 -0.57 3.60 9.86
C LEU A 49 0.36 4.73 10.34
N LYS A 50 0.00 6.00 10.08
CA LYS A 50 0.79 7.15 10.54
C LYS A 50 0.96 7.15 12.05
N GLN A 51 -0.13 6.92 12.80
CA GLN A 51 -0.09 6.83 14.25
C GLN A 51 0.82 5.69 14.73
N TRP A 52 0.75 4.52 14.08
CA TRP A 52 1.62 3.39 14.41
C TRP A 52 3.11 3.66 14.13
N LEU A 53 3.41 4.47 13.12
CA LEU A 53 4.78 4.90 12.79
C LEU A 53 5.27 6.05 13.69
N SER A 54 4.38 6.91 14.17
CA SER A 54 4.72 8.15 14.89
C SER A 54 4.65 8.03 16.41
N GLU A 55 4.51 6.83 16.96
CA GLU A 55 4.40 6.65 18.41
C GLU A 55 5.69 7.14 19.11
N SER A 56 5.54 8.10 20.03
CA SER A 56 6.66 8.73 20.74
C SER A 56 7.33 7.76 21.72
N ASN A 57 8.62 7.97 22.00
CA ASN A 57 9.39 7.23 23.01
C ASN A 57 9.46 5.71 22.78
N VAL A 58 9.35 5.27 21.53
CA VAL A 58 9.57 3.87 21.17
C VAL A 58 11.07 3.55 21.31
N PRO A 59 11.47 2.60 22.18
CA PRO A 59 12.87 2.20 22.30
C PRO A 59 13.43 1.72 20.95
N ALA A 60 14.74 1.93 20.71
CA ALA A 60 15.38 1.62 19.43
C ALA A 60 15.07 0.20 18.92
N TYR A 61 15.14 -0.83 19.77
CA TYR A 61 14.81 -2.21 19.40
C TYR A 61 13.37 -2.38 18.89
N ARG A 62 12.40 -1.65 19.46
CA ARG A 62 10.99 -1.69 19.00
C ARG A 62 10.83 -0.96 17.67
N ALA A 63 11.53 0.15 17.48
CA ALA A 63 11.52 0.89 16.22
C ALA A 63 12.09 0.04 15.08
N VAL A 64 13.21 -0.66 15.32
CA VAL A 64 13.76 -1.65 14.38
C VAL A 64 12.76 -2.76 14.10
N GLY A 65 12.14 -3.35 15.13
CA GLY A 65 11.14 -4.40 14.96
C GLY A 65 9.95 -3.97 14.09
N ARG A 66 9.43 -2.75 14.30
CA ARG A 66 8.38 -2.16 13.46
C ARG A 66 8.82 -1.95 12.02
N ALA A 67 10.01 -1.36 11.82
CA ALA A 67 10.56 -1.14 10.48
C ALA A 67 10.74 -2.46 9.71
N LEU A 68 11.24 -3.52 10.37
CA LEU A 68 11.36 -4.85 9.78
C LEU A 68 10.00 -5.45 9.41
N ARG A 69 9.00 -5.34 10.30
CA ARG A 69 7.66 -5.84 10.03
C ARG A 69 7.00 -5.13 8.85
N PHE A 70 7.08 -3.79 8.84
CA PHE A 70 6.60 -2.99 7.71
C PHE A 70 7.30 -3.40 6.41
N ARG A 71 8.63 -3.52 6.42
CA ARG A 71 9.43 -3.92 5.26
C ARG A 71 9.03 -5.28 4.70
N ALA A 72 8.83 -6.27 5.57
CA ALA A 72 8.43 -7.60 5.17
C ALA A 72 7.01 -7.61 4.57
N CYS A 73 6.04 -7.04 5.29
CA CYS A 73 4.64 -7.02 4.87
C CYS A 73 4.45 -6.22 3.57
N PHE A 74 5.04 -5.02 3.49
CA PHE A 74 4.92 -4.19 2.30
C PHE A 74 5.67 -4.79 1.10
N GLY A 75 6.87 -5.35 1.33
CA GLY A 75 7.63 -6.07 0.30
C GLY A 75 6.85 -7.26 -0.29
N TYR A 76 6.16 -8.02 0.57
CA TYR A 76 5.25 -9.08 0.14
C TYR A 76 4.07 -8.51 -0.66
N PHE A 77 3.38 -7.50 -0.14
CA PHE A 77 2.22 -6.87 -0.77
C PHE A 77 2.53 -6.38 -2.19
N ILE A 78 3.62 -5.63 -2.38
CA ILE A 78 3.96 -5.14 -3.72
C ILE A 78 4.34 -6.26 -4.70
N GLY A 79 4.90 -7.36 -4.19
CA GLY A 79 5.25 -8.53 -4.98
C GLY A 79 4.02 -9.30 -5.45
N CYS A 80 3.03 -9.43 -4.58
CA CYS A 80 1.81 -10.18 -4.85
C CYS A 80 0.81 -9.41 -5.71
N TRP A 81 0.59 -8.11 -5.46
CA TRP A 81 -0.58 -7.41 -5.99
C TRP A 81 -0.30 -6.53 -7.22
N PHE A 82 0.97 -6.19 -7.49
CA PHE A 82 1.32 -5.22 -8.52
C PHE A 82 2.33 -5.76 -9.56
N SER A 83 2.32 -7.06 -9.76
CA SER A 83 3.04 -7.71 -10.86
C SER A 83 2.36 -7.43 -12.22
N ASP A 84 3.10 -7.53 -13.32
CA ASP A 84 2.50 -7.37 -14.66
C ASP A 84 1.41 -8.42 -14.94
N ALA A 85 1.53 -9.61 -14.36
CA ALA A 85 0.52 -10.66 -14.44
C ALA A 85 -0.76 -10.25 -13.71
N GLU A 86 -0.64 -9.73 -12.49
CA GLU A 86 -1.81 -9.26 -11.71
C GLU A 86 -2.50 -8.06 -12.35
N TRP A 87 -1.74 -7.12 -12.90
CA TRP A 87 -2.34 -6.01 -13.65
C TRP A 87 -3.19 -6.50 -14.82
N LYS A 88 -2.69 -7.51 -15.55
CA LYS A 88 -3.42 -8.10 -16.66
C LYS A 88 -4.64 -8.90 -16.19
N ALA A 89 -4.51 -9.63 -15.07
CA ALA A 89 -5.61 -10.36 -14.46
C ALA A 89 -6.73 -9.41 -14.01
N ALA A 90 -6.38 -8.32 -13.33
CA ALA A 90 -7.32 -7.29 -12.89
C ALA A 90 -8.02 -6.60 -14.07
N GLU A 91 -7.28 -6.26 -15.13
CA GLU A 91 -7.85 -5.68 -16.36
C GLU A 91 -8.86 -6.63 -17.01
N ASN A 92 -8.50 -7.91 -17.18
CA ASN A 92 -9.38 -8.93 -17.74
C ASN A 92 -10.64 -9.14 -16.89
N PHE A 93 -10.48 -9.19 -15.56
CA PHE A 93 -11.59 -9.31 -14.63
C PHE A 93 -12.56 -8.14 -14.78
N LEU A 94 -12.08 -6.90 -14.77
CA LEU A 94 -12.93 -5.72 -14.96
C LEU A 94 -13.66 -5.74 -16.29
N ARG A 95 -12.97 -6.08 -17.40
CA ARG A 95 -13.60 -6.20 -18.72
C ARG A 95 -14.71 -7.25 -18.74
N LYS A 96 -14.48 -8.40 -18.10
CA LYS A 96 -15.47 -9.48 -17.99
C LYS A 96 -16.72 -9.01 -17.21
N VAL A 97 -16.52 -8.44 -16.02
CA VAL A 97 -17.64 -7.99 -15.18
C VAL A 97 -18.43 -6.87 -15.85
N ILE A 98 -17.77 -5.94 -16.56
CA ILE A 98 -18.46 -4.90 -17.35
C ILE A 98 -19.30 -5.51 -18.47
N ALA A 99 -18.76 -6.50 -19.20
CA ALA A 99 -19.50 -7.18 -20.26
C ALA A 99 -20.72 -7.94 -19.72
N GLU A 100 -20.59 -8.59 -18.57
CA GLU A 100 -21.71 -9.26 -17.89
C GLU A 100 -22.75 -8.26 -17.40
N ALA A 101 -22.33 -7.17 -16.73
CA ALA A 101 -23.24 -6.15 -16.19
C ALA A 101 -23.98 -5.35 -17.28
N THR A 102 -23.39 -5.18 -18.47
CA THR A 102 -24.06 -4.50 -19.60
C THR A 102 -25.03 -5.41 -20.37
N SER A 103 -25.00 -6.72 -20.11
CA SER A 103 -25.89 -7.70 -20.76
C SER A 103 -27.28 -7.83 -20.10
N ALA A 104 -27.49 -7.26 -18.90
CA ALA A 104 -28.77 -7.25 -18.17
C ALA A 104 -29.15 -5.80 -17.79
N PRO A 105 -30.12 -5.17 -18.48
CA PRO A 105 -30.41 -3.75 -18.29
C PRO A 105 -31.32 -3.50 -17.08
N ASN A 106 -30.79 -3.63 -15.86
CA ASN A 106 -31.40 -3.11 -14.63
C ASN A 106 -30.57 -1.95 -14.06
N SER A 107 -31.24 -0.98 -13.42
CA SER A 107 -30.69 0.36 -13.16
C SER A 107 -29.55 0.43 -12.12
N GLU A 108 -29.35 -0.61 -11.31
CA GLU A 108 -28.21 -0.72 -10.39
C GLU A 108 -26.97 -1.34 -11.06
N ASP A 109 -27.16 -2.36 -11.90
CA ASP A 109 -26.09 -3.02 -12.65
C ASP A 109 -25.41 -2.08 -13.65
N ALA A 110 -26.19 -1.18 -14.26
CA ALA A 110 -25.67 -0.16 -15.17
C ALA A 110 -24.78 0.88 -14.44
N ARG A 111 -25.15 1.28 -13.21
CA ARG A 111 -24.34 2.21 -12.39
C ARG A 111 -23.05 1.54 -11.94
N PHE A 112 -23.13 0.25 -11.58
CA PHE A 112 -21.96 -0.55 -11.23
C PHE A 112 -21.01 -0.71 -12.43
N ALA A 113 -21.54 -1.02 -13.62
CA ALA A 113 -20.76 -1.12 -14.86
C ALA A 113 -20.03 0.19 -15.18
N LEU A 114 -20.69 1.35 -15.00
CA LEU A 114 -20.06 2.65 -15.21
C LEU A 114 -18.88 2.89 -14.25
N ALA A 115 -19.04 2.57 -12.96
CA ALA A 115 -17.97 2.68 -11.98
C ALA A 115 -16.79 1.75 -12.30
N LEU A 116 -17.06 0.53 -12.74
CA LEU A 116 -16.02 -0.40 -13.18
C LEU A 116 -15.31 0.08 -14.45
N GLN A 117 -16.04 0.67 -15.40
CA GLN A 117 -15.46 1.24 -16.62
C GLN A 117 -14.53 2.43 -16.29
N GLN A 118 -14.91 3.27 -15.33
CA GLN A 118 -14.03 4.34 -14.84
C GLN A 118 -12.74 3.77 -14.23
N ARG A 119 -12.84 2.71 -13.41
CA ARG A 119 -11.66 2.01 -12.86
C ARG A 119 -10.79 1.41 -13.95
N LEU A 120 -11.39 0.79 -14.97
CA LEU A 120 -10.69 0.23 -16.11
C LEU A 120 -9.95 1.31 -16.91
N ASN A 121 -10.56 2.48 -17.10
CA ASN A 121 -9.92 3.61 -17.78
C ASN A 121 -8.76 4.22 -16.96
N ALA A 122 -8.84 4.17 -15.62
CA ALA A 122 -7.80 4.68 -14.72
C ALA A 122 -6.61 3.73 -14.53
N LEU A 123 -6.77 2.44 -14.88
CA LEU A 123 -5.79 1.37 -14.66
C LEU A 123 -4.38 1.69 -15.21
N PRO A 124 -4.20 2.25 -16.43
CA PRO A 124 -2.88 2.62 -16.93
C PRO A 124 -2.18 3.68 -16.08
N ALA A 125 -2.93 4.66 -15.58
CA ALA A 125 -2.39 5.70 -14.70
C ALA A 125 -2.00 5.11 -13.34
N ARG A 126 -2.87 4.27 -12.76
CA ARG A 126 -2.61 3.57 -11.50
C ARG A 126 -1.39 2.66 -11.60
N LYS A 127 -1.22 1.92 -12.70
CA LYS A 127 -0.03 1.11 -12.98
C LYS A 127 1.26 1.94 -13.04
N ARG A 128 1.21 3.13 -13.65
CA ARG A 128 2.36 4.05 -13.67
C ARG A 128 2.74 4.54 -12.28
N ARG A 129 1.75 4.93 -11.45
CA ARG A 129 1.98 5.30 -10.05
C ARG A 129 2.69 4.18 -9.30
N TRP A 130 2.19 2.95 -9.38
CA TRP A 130 2.78 1.81 -8.69
C TRP A 130 4.20 1.44 -9.17
N ARG A 131 4.55 1.70 -10.43
CA ARG A 131 5.94 1.57 -10.89
C ARG A 131 6.86 2.59 -10.20
N HIS A 132 6.41 3.82 -10.03
CA HIS A 132 7.16 4.85 -9.29
C HIS A 132 7.32 4.47 -7.82
N VAL A 133 6.24 4.02 -7.17
CA VAL A 133 6.26 3.51 -5.79
C VAL A 133 7.28 2.38 -5.63
N ARG A 134 7.35 1.44 -6.58
CA ARG A 134 8.32 0.35 -6.53
C ARG A 134 9.77 0.84 -6.65
N ALA A 135 10.01 1.93 -7.37
CA ALA A 135 11.34 2.53 -7.46
C ALA A 135 11.70 3.22 -6.13
N SER A 136 10.84 4.11 -5.64
CA SER A 136 11.07 4.84 -4.38
C SER A 136 11.11 3.91 -3.17
N TRP A 137 10.36 2.82 -3.17
CA TRP A 137 10.43 1.77 -2.14
C TRP A 137 11.81 1.12 -2.08
N ARG A 138 12.41 0.79 -3.24
CA ARG A 138 13.76 0.20 -3.27
C ARG A 138 14.80 1.17 -2.72
N GLU A 139 14.68 2.45 -3.04
CA GLU A 139 15.54 3.52 -2.52
C GLU A 139 15.40 3.65 -1.00
N LEU A 140 14.17 3.71 -0.48
CA LEU A 140 13.90 3.72 0.96
C LEU A 140 14.51 2.51 1.66
N VAL A 141 14.33 1.31 1.10
CA VAL A 141 14.89 0.08 1.68
C VAL A 141 16.40 0.13 1.71
N GLN A 142 17.06 0.50 0.61
CA GLN A 142 18.51 0.55 0.55
C GLN A 142 19.10 1.58 1.53
N ALA A 143 18.48 2.77 1.60
CA ALA A 143 18.98 3.89 2.39
C ALA A 143 18.70 3.76 3.89
N HIS A 144 17.52 3.28 4.28
CA HIS A 144 17.05 3.41 5.67
C HIS A 144 16.55 2.11 6.30
N LEU A 145 16.14 1.13 5.49
CA LEU A 145 15.54 -0.11 6.00
C LEU A 145 16.36 -1.35 5.67
N SER A 146 17.61 -1.21 5.24
CA SER A 146 18.51 -2.34 5.02
C SER A 146 18.95 -2.92 6.37
N ASP A 147 19.33 -4.19 6.40
CA ASP A 147 19.76 -4.82 7.66
C ASP A 147 20.94 -4.06 8.29
N GLN A 148 21.85 -3.55 7.45
CA GLN A 148 22.96 -2.71 7.86
C GLN A 148 22.48 -1.35 8.39
N ALA A 149 21.62 -0.63 7.67
CA ALA A 149 21.13 0.69 8.10
C ALA A 149 20.36 0.62 9.42
N LEU A 150 19.54 -0.42 9.61
CA LEU A 150 18.80 -0.64 10.84
C LEU A 150 19.72 -0.94 12.03
N ARG A 151 20.76 -1.75 11.81
CA ARG A 151 21.78 -2.06 12.83
C ARG A 151 22.57 -0.82 13.22
N ASP A 152 23.06 -0.07 12.24
CA ASP A 152 23.87 1.13 12.47
C ASP A 152 23.07 2.20 13.21
N TRP A 153 21.79 2.39 12.85
CA TRP A 153 20.92 3.29 13.57
C TRP A 153 20.67 2.82 15.01
N SER A 154 20.37 1.54 15.25
CA SER A 154 20.10 1.06 16.61
C SER A 154 21.29 1.21 17.56
N LEU A 155 22.51 0.99 17.06
CA LEU A 155 23.73 1.13 17.86
C LEU A 155 24.06 2.58 18.21
N ALA A 156 23.52 3.55 17.46
CA ALA A 156 23.73 4.98 17.71
C ALA A 156 22.74 5.57 18.73
N GLU A 157 21.67 4.84 19.06
CA GLU A 157 20.64 5.24 20.04
C GLU A 157 20.83 4.56 21.40
N ASP A 158 21.78 3.61 21.51
CA ASP A 158 22.25 2.97 22.75
C ASP A 158 23.33 3.83 23.44
#